data_AF-A0A9D6UJK7-F1
#
_entry.id   AF-A0A9D6UJK7-F1
#
_cell.length_a   1.000
_cell.length_b   1.000
_cell.length_c   1.000
_cell.angle_alpha   90.00
_cell.angle_beta   90.00
_cell.angle_gamma   90.00
#
_symmetry.space_group_name_H-M   'P 1'
#
loop_
_entity.id
_entity.type
_entity.pdbx_description
1 polymer ?
#
loop_
_entity_poly.entity_id
_entity_poly.type
_entity_poly.pdbx_seq_one_letter_code
_entity_poly.pdbx_strand_id
1 'polypeptide(L)'
;MTKKGRFFLFLAVLLLLIFSGVNEAADVIEARLDEVAKVFETYFPKAEGRVTAADGSSIRINIGGNKGLLPGMMLSVSREGKEIFHPVTKEPLGKQEDELGYLELKAVKPESSTGILAGERKDNAKEGDKVRLTAGKIKAAVVPATPETNIFIIDQFADALEETGRFAVIAGGEVDKILKEHPKEGIKEIAKRVGDAFKVSNIFFINTIPSKDKTLFTAELVTLPNNSSIANLTALLRIPPKGPLPLEDDPQLKAFVIKKKEFWKKEEIRFGVRWVSVGDVDGDGRNEMVVSNGNRLRVYKYTDGKFILIWEEKDAKRAYNQLYVDVADINKDGKAEIFVTNLIKDRLYSYVIEWRDGEFKKIQKDMKYFLRVQTMTNGDNILLCQEIGTKTPFYGNVKRCEWDGTKYKEGERFPLPKGVNIYGFTIADLDGNGEEEIIAIDDSEYIRMYSMDGKQVWRSPDRYGGYDTSFDFDFVDDISGAREKKATIKGRLIVKDIDGDGRPELILSKNVPTTYAFEVLRGYLYGEMYVLHWDGITLNEVWKIKKVSGFIDDFTVADFTNEGFDKLLIATSPIWSTSRIEELFKTKSDFIIYNLPERG
;
A
#
# COMPACT_ATOMS: atom_id res chain seq x y z
N MET A 1 9.96 32.95 -10.92
CA MET A 1 10.31 32.89 -9.48
C MET A 1 11.00 31.56 -9.18
N THR A 2 12.13 31.56 -8.47
CA THR A 2 12.82 30.34 -8.03
C THR A 2 11.98 29.53 -7.03
N LYS A 3 12.21 28.21 -6.88
CA LYS A 3 11.53 27.37 -5.85
C LYS A 3 11.59 28.00 -4.45
N LYS A 4 12.75 28.58 -4.08
CA LYS A 4 12.91 29.36 -2.83
C LYS A 4 12.03 30.61 -2.79
N GLY A 5 11.94 31.37 -3.88
CA GLY A 5 11.09 32.57 -3.96
C GLY A 5 9.60 32.25 -3.80
N ARG A 6 9.12 31.14 -4.37
CA ARG A 6 7.71 30.70 -4.23
C ARG A 6 7.37 30.31 -2.78
N PHE A 7 8.29 29.62 -2.10
CA PHE A 7 8.13 29.25 -0.69
C PHE A 7 8.07 30.48 0.24
N PHE A 8 8.96 31.47 0.04
CA PHE A 8 8.94 32.69 0.84
C PHE A 8 7.69 33.56 0.58
N LEU A 9 7.18 33.60 -0.66
CA LEU A 9 5.95 34.32 -0.99
C LEU A 9 4.72 33.62 -0.37
N PHE A 10 4.68 32.29 -0.43
CA PHE A 10 3.63 31.46 0.20
C PHE A 10 3.62 31.66 1.72
N LEU A 11 4.79 31.59 2.36
CA LEU A 11 4.94 31.79 3.80
C LEU A 11 4.51 33.22 4.23
N ALA A 12 4.84 34.24 3.42
CA ALA A 12 4.46 35.61 3.69
C ALA A 12 2.95 35.85 3.56
N VAL A 13 2.29 35.27 2.54
CA VAL A 13 0.83 35.36 2.35
C VAL A 13 0.09 34.63 3.47
N LEU A 14 0.58 33.46 3.88
CA LEU A 14 0.01 32.67 4.97
C LEU A 14 0.14 33.38 6.32
N LEU A 15 1.31 33.96 6.62
CA LEU A 15 1.51 34.77 7.83
C LEU A 15 0.61 36.02 7.84
N LEU A 16 0.37 36.65 6.69
CA LEU A 16 -0.51 37.83 6.58
C LEU A 16 -1.98 37.52 6.90
N LEU A 17 -2.48 36.36 6.46
CA LEU A 17 -3.86 35.92 6.72
C LEU A 17 -4.10 35.53 8.20
N ILE A 18 -3.08 35.08 8.91
CA ILE A 18 -3.16 34.74 10.34
C ILE A 18 -3.31 36.00 11.22
N PHE A 19 -2.87 37.18 10.75
CA PHE A 19 -2.90 38.43 11.53
C PHE A 19 -4.09 39.36 11.26
N SER A 20 -4.84 39.16 10.17
CA SER A 20 -6.04 39.95 9.87
C SER A 20 -7.29 39.23 10.36
N GLY A 21 -7.81 39.63 11.52
CA GLY A 21 -9.11 39.18 12.04
C GLY A 21 -10.29 39.69 11.18
N VAL A 22 -10.40 39.20 9.95
CA VAL A 22 -11.50 39.51 9.03
C VAL A 22 -12.28 38.22 8.74
N ASN A 23 -13.57 38.28 9.04
CA ASN A 23 -14.53 37.19 8.99
C ASN A 23 -15.21 37.12 7.61
N GLU A 24 -14.42 37.14 6.53
CA GLU A 24 -14.88 36.91 5.15
C GLU A 24 -14.17 35.67 4.60
N ALA A 25 -14.93 34.85 3.85
CA ALA A 25 -14.56 33.54 3.30
C ALA A 25 -13.05 33.31 3.23
N ALA A 26 -12.53 32.57 4.22
CA ALA A 26 -11.10 32.30 4.35
C ALA A 26 -10.58 31.75 3.02
N ASP A 27 -9.63 32.46 2.41
CA ASP A 27 -8.92 32.00 1.22
C ASP A 27 -8.33 30.62 1.54
N VAL A 28 -8.96 29.57 1.00
CA VAL A 28 -8.49 28.20 1.20
C VAL A 28 -7.23 28.02 0.37
N ILE A 29 -6.09 27.84 1.05
CA ILE A 29 -4.79 27.77 0.42
C ILE A 29 -4.52 26.33 -0.05
N GLU A 30 -4.15 26.17 -1.32
CA GLU A 30 -3.64 24.91 -1.85
C GLU A 30 -2.23 24.63 -1.32
N ALA A 31 -2.00 23.46 -0.71
CA ALA A 31 -0.70 23.12 -0.09
C ALA A 31 -0.39 21.61 -0.15
N ARG A 32 0.89 21.24 -0.02
CA ARG A 32 1.33 19.85 0.24
C ARG A 32 1.46 19.59 1.74
N LEU A 33 1.38 18.34 2.18
CA LEU A 33 1.54 17.99 3.61
C LEU A 33 2.91 18.43 4.18
N ASP A 34 3.99 18.36 3.41
CA ASP A 34 5.31 18.86 3.84
C ASP A 34 5.34 20.39 4.03
N GLU A 35 4.55 21.12 3.24
CA GLU A 35 4.40 22.57 3.37
C GLU A 35 3.57 22.91 4.60
N VAL A 36 2.48 22.18 4.84
CA VAL A 36 1.65 22.33 6.04
C VAL A 36 2.46 22.00 7.31
N ALA A 37 3.23 20.92 7.30
CA ALA A 37 4.10 20.55 8.42
C ALA A 37 5.16 21.62 8.72
N LYS A 38 5.77 22.23 7.68
CA LYS A 38 6.70 23.36 7.84
C LYS A 38 6.04 24.59 8.43
N VAL A 39 4.76 24.84 8.16
CA VAL A 39 4.02 25.93 8.80
C VAL A 39 3.90 25.67 10.30
N PHE A 40 3.51 24.46 10.69
CA PHE A 40 3.44 24.10 12.10
C PHE A 40 4.80 24.12 12.79
N GLU A 41 5.90 23.80 12.08
CA GLU A 41 7.26 23.97 12.60
C GLU A 41 7.54 25.41 13.06
N THR A 42 6.98 26.42 12.37
CA THR A 42 7.20 27.84 12.72
C THR A 42 6.60 28.23 14.09
N TYR A 43 5.64 27.45 14.60
CA TYR A 43 5.08 27.64 15.95
C TYR A 43 6.00 27.13 17.06
N PHE A 44 7.13 26.49 16.72
CA PHE A 44 8.08 25.92 17.68
C PHE A 44 9.52 26.43 17.52
N PRO A 45 9.75 27.76 17.58
CA PRO A 45 11.08 28.36 17.44
C PRO A 45 11.99 27.99 18.62
N LYS A 46 13.27 27.70 18.36
CA LYS A 46 14.24 27.47 19.44
C LYS A 46 14.51 28.79 20.15
N ALA A 47 14.03 28.93 21.38
CA ALA A 47 14.12 30.18 22.12
C ALA A 47 14.51 29.94 23.57
N GLU A 48 15.46 30.74 24.07
CA GLU A 48 15.83 30.77 25.48
C GLU A 48 15.95 32.22 25.94
N GLY A 49 15.43 32.50 27.12
CA GLY A 49 15.44 33.81 27.75
C GLY A 49 15.38 33.71 29.27
N ARG A 50 15.03 34.83 29.89
CA ARG A 50 14.95 35.01 31.33
C ARG A 50 13.69 35.81 31.69
N VAL A 51 13.12 35.49 32.85
CA VAL A 51 12.10 36.30 33.50
C VAL A 51 12.73 37.63 33.93
N THR A 52 12.14 38.74 33.52
CA THR A 52 12.55 40.10 33.91
C THR A 52 11.66 40.71 34.98
N ALA A 53 10.44 40.20 35.14
CA ALA A 53 9.52 40.59 36.20
C ALA A 53 8.50 39.48 36.42
N ALA A 54 8.14 39.25 37.68
CA ALA A 54 7.09 38.30 38.08
C ALA A 54 6.16 38.99 39.08
N ASP A 55 4.88 39.10 38.72
CA ASP A 55 3.81 39.62 39.57
C ASP A 55 2.71 38.56 39.69
N GLY A 56 2.84 37.72 40.72
CA GLY A 56 2.06 36.48 40.85
C GLY A 56 2.22 35.59 39.62
N SER A 57 1.12 35.34 38.91
CA SER A 57 1.10 34.53 37.68
C SER A 57 1.44 35.33 36.40
N SER A 58 1.54 36.66 36.47
CA SER A 58 1.88 37.51 35.33
C SER A 58 3.40 37.64 35.21
N ILE A 59 3.97 37.10 34.12
CA ILE A 59 5.41 37.03 33.90
C ILE A 59 5.80 37.86 32.68
N ARG A 60 6.87 38.66 32.82
CA ARG A 60 7.55 39.33 31.70
C ARG A 60 8.89 38.66 31.42
N ILE A 61 9.23 38.51 30.15
CA ILE A 61 10.48 37.87 29.69
C ILE A 61 11.23 38.77 28.70
N ASN A 62 12.55 38.59 28.63
CA ASN A 62 13.47 39.36 27.76
C ASN A 62 13.64 38.79 26.33
N ILE A 63 12.65 38.02 25.87
CA ILE A 63 12.63 37.49 24.50
C ILE A 63 11.26 37.75 23.89
N GLY A 64 11.26 38.00 22.59
CA GLY A 64 10.10 38.49 21.86
C GLY A 64 10.03 38.00 20.43
N GLY A 65 9.30 38.72 19.58
CA GLY A 65 9.06 38.38 18.18
C GLY A 65 10.36 38.21 17.37
N ASN A 66 11.46 38.87 17.74
CA ASN A 66 12.76 38.70 17.07
C ASN A 66 13.35 37.30 17.26
N LYS A 67 12.83 36.53 18.22
CA LYS A 67 13.13 35.10 18.41
C LYS A 67 12.06 34.17 17.83
N GLY A 68 11.13 34.71 17.03
CA GLY A 68 10.03 33.95 16.42
C GLY A 68 8.85 33.70 17.36
N LEU A 69 8.80 34.34 18.52
CA LEU A 69 7.69 34.15 19.47
C LEU A 69 6.39 34.77 18.97
N LEU A 70 5.27 34.12 19.25
CA LEU A 70 3.92 34.56 18.92
C LEU A 70 3.00 34.47 20.16
N PRO A 71 1.96 35.32 20.25
CA PRO A 71 0.92 35.14 21.26
C PRO A 71 0.32 33.72 21.22
N GLY A 72 -0.02 33.17 22.39
CA GLY A 72 -0.52 31.81 22.58
C GLY A 72 0.56 30.75 22.78
N MET A 73 1.82 30.99 22.39
CA MET A 73 2.90 30.02 22.60
C MET A 73 3.13 29.70 24.08
N MET A 74 3.46 28.43 24.35
CA MET A 74 3.76 27.91 25.69
C MET A 74 5.27 27.72 25.85
N LEU A 75 5.89 28.38 26.84
CA LEU A 75 7.30 28.22 27.16
C LEU A 75 7.46 27.60 28.54
N SER A 76 8.41 26.69 28.73
CA SER A 76 8.69 26.19 30.08
C SER A 76 9.45 27.24 30.89
N VAL A 77 9.08 27.38 32.16
CA VAL A 77 9.77 28.22 33.14
C VAL A 77 10.44 27.30 34.15
N SER A 78 11.75 27.44 34.32
CA SER A 78 12.53 26.63 35.25
C SER A 78 13.53 27.46 36.04
N ARG A 79 13.87 26.97 37.24
CA ARG A 79 14.91 27.54 38.08
C ARG A 79 16.19 26.75 37.90
N GLU A 80 17.26 27.44 37.48
CA GLU A 80 18.60 26.85 37.46
C GLU A 80 19.10 26.68 38.90
N GLY A 81 19.39 25.43 39.27
CA GLY A 81 19.95 25.00 40.54
C GLY A 81 21.45 24.71 40.44
N LYS A 82 21.91 23.68 41.15
CA LYS A 82 23.34 23.32 41.25
C LYS A 82 23.88 22.81 39.91
N GLU A 83 25.17 23.02 39.69
CA GLU A 83 25.90 22.38 38.59
C GLU A 83 25.89 20.85 38.74
N ILE A 84 25.59 20.17 37.65
CA ILE A 84 25.64 18.73 37.50
C ILE A 84 26.99 18.39 36.88
N PHE A 85 27.69 17.42 37.44
CA PHE A 85 28.98 16.94 36.94
C PHE A 85 28.85 15.51 36.45
N HIS A 86 29.61 15.16 35.41
CA HIS A 86 29.69 13.79 34.93
C HIS A 86 30.26 12.90 36.05
N PRO A 87 29.61 11.76 36.38
CA PRO A 87 29.96 10.97 37.56
C PRO A 87 31.41 10.49 37.54
N VAL A 88 31.93 10.19 36.35
CA VAL A 88 33.31 9.72 36.09
C VAL A 88 34.29 10.86 35.73
N THR A 89 34.05 11.64 34.67
CA THR A 89 35.01 12.67 34.20
C THR A 89 35.05 13.93 35.08
N LYS A 90 34.10 14.12 36.00
CA LYS A 90 33.95 15.34 36.82
C LYS A 90 33.80 16.63 36.01
N GLU A 91 33.56 16.54 34.71
CA GLU A 91 33.29 17.70 33.86
C GLU A 91 31.87 18.23 34.09
N PRO A 92 31.64 19.54 34.02
CA PRO A 92 30.32 20.13 34.16
C PRO A 92 29.43 19.72 32.98
N LEU A 93 28.30 19.05 33.27
CA LEU A 93 27.29 18.63 32.29
C LEU A 93 26.16 19.65 32.11
N GLY A 94 26.08 20.65 32.98
CA GLY A 94 25.05 21.69 32.98
C GLY A 94 24.59 22.04 34.39
N LYS A 95 23.47 22.74 34.52
CA LYS A 95 22.81 22.98 35.82
C LYS A 95 21.53 22.19 35.89
N GLN A 96 21.18 21.75 37.10
CA GLN A 96 19.88 21.17 37.36
C GLN A 96 18.79 22.22 37.08
N GLU A 97 17.77 21.87 36.32
CA GLU A 97 16.62 22.73 36.05
C GLU A 97 15.41 22.20 36.85
N ASP A 98 14.87 22.99 37.77
CA ASP A 98 13.64 22.68 38.51
C ASP A 98 12.46 23.37 37.81
N GLU A 99 11.52 22.60 37.24
CA GLU A 99 10.39 23.13 36.46
C GLU A 99 9.35 23.80 37.37
N LEU A 100 9.05 25.07 37.09
CA LEU A 100 8.08 25.87 37.85
C LEU A 100 6.69 25.87 37.19
N GLY A 101 6.65 25.70 35.87
CA GLY A 101 5.41 25.64 35.10
C GLY A 101 5.60 26.03 33.63
N TYR A 102 4.47 26.31 32.97
CA TYR A 102 4.42 26.69 31.56
C TYR A 102 3.79 28.09 31.41
N LEU A 103 4.54 28.99 30.77
CA LEU A 103 4.16 30.37 30.50
C LEU A 103 3.44 30.45 29.16
N GLU A 104 2.16 30.83 29.19
CA GLU A 104 1.38 31.14 27.99
C GLU A 104 1.56 32.61 27.61
N LEU A 105 2.13 32.90 26.44
CA LEU A 105 2.34 34.27 25.99
C LEU A 105 1.01 34.95 25.66
N LYS A 106 0.73 36.11 26.27
CA LYS A 106 -0.46 36.92 25.99
C LYS A 106 -0.16 38.10 25.07
N ALA A 107 1.03 38.69 25.20
CA ALA A 107 1.48 39.75 24.31
C ALA A 107 2.97 39.61 24.00
N VAL A 108 3.33 39.79 22.73
CA VAL A 108 4.70 39.67 22.23
C VAL A 108 5.11 40.96 21.55
N LYS A 109 6.21 41.55 22.00
CA LYS A 109 6.93 42.68 21.37
C LYS A 109 8.22 42.16 20.73
N PRO A 110 8.95 42.93 19.91
CA PRO A 110 10.18 42.44 19.25
C PRO A 110 11.21 41.83 20.22
N GLU A 111 11.47 42.46 21.36
CA GLU A 111 12.52 42.05 22.33
C GLU A 111 11.97 41.58 23.69
N SER A 112 10.65 41.55 23.88
CA SER A 112 10.06 41.16 25.16
C SER A 112 8.67 40.59 25.01
N SER A 113 8.27 39.70 25.91
CA SER A 113 6.92 39.16 25.94
C SER A 113 6.35 39.18 27.35
N THR A 114 5.03 39.16 27.45
CA THR A 114 4.30 38.99 28.71
C THR A 114 3.33 37.83 28.59
N GLY A 115 3.21 37.02 29.63
CA GLY A 115 2.36 35.85 29.64
C GLY A 115 1.83 35.50 31.02
N ILE A 116 0.97 34.50 31.07
CA ILE A 116 0.40 33.95 32.30
C ILE A 116 1.03 32.58 32.56
N LEU A 117 1.63 32.43 33.74
CA LEU A 117 2.26 31.18 34.17
C LEU A 117 1.21 30.23 34.77
N ALA A 118 1.14 29.03 34.23
CA ALA A 118 0.32 27.93 34.72
C ALA A 118 1.21 26.80 35.26
N GLY A 119 0.76 26.16 36.35
CA GLY A 119 1.49 25.09 37.03
C GLY A 119 1.30 25.13 38.54
N GLU A 120 1.63 24.03 39.22
CA GLU A 120 1.48 23.91 40.69
C GLU A 120 2.36 24.89 41.46
N ARG A 121 3.49 25.31 40.86
CA ARG A 121 4.48 26.21 41.46
C ARG A 121 4.50 27.59 40.80
N LYS A 122 3.40 27.99 40.14
CA LYS A 122 3.31 29.25 39.38
C LYS A 122 3.65 30.50 40.22
N ASP A 123 3.31 30.51 41.51
CA ASP A 123 3.54 31.65 42.39
C ASP A 123 5.02 31.75 42.86
N ASN A 124 5.85 30.77 42.51
CA ASN A 124 7.26 30.73 42.92
C ASN A 124 8.21 31.34 41.88
N ALA A 125 7.72 31.75 40.70
CA ALA A 125 8.55 32.35 39.67
C ALA A 125 9.09 33.72 40.09
N LYS A 126 10.33 34.01 39.74
CA LYS A 126 11.02 35.27 40.07
C LYS A 126 11.91 35.73 38.93
N GLU A 127 12.38 36.97 39.04
CA GLU A 127 13.36 37.53 38.11
C GLU A 127 14.63 36.66 38.04
N GLY A 128 15.11 36.43 36.82
CA GLY A 128 16.27 35.59 36.53
C GLY A 128 15.94 34.11 36.31
N ASP A 129 14.71 33.65 36.56
CA ASP A 129 14.31 32.28 36.20
C ASP A 129 14.38 32.09 34.67
N LYS A 130 14.73 30.89 34.25
CA LYS A 130 14.95 30.53 32.85
C LYS A 130 13.62 30.28 32.15
N VAL A 131 13.48 30.80 30.94
CA VAL A 131 12.32 30.54 30.10
C VAL A 131 12.80 29.96 28.78
N ARG A 132 12.21 28.84 28.36
CA ARG A 132 12.70 28.09 27.20
C ARG A 132 11.58 27.46 26.37
N LEU A 133 11.73 27.53 25.06
CA LEU A 133 11.19 26.52 24.15
C LEU A 133 12.33 25.58 23.72
N THR A 134 12.20 24.29 24.01
CA THR A 134 13.30 23.31 23.91
C THR A 134 13.97 23.31 22.53
N ALA A 135 15.30 23.15 22.50
CA ALA A 135 16.04 22.97 21.25
C ALA A 135 15.97 21.53 20.70
N GLY A 136 15.60 20.56 21.56
CA GLY A 136 15.40 19.15 21.19
C GLY A 136 14.00 18.88 20.62
N LYS A 137 13.73 17.67 20.13
CA LYS A 137 12.48 17.33 19.43
C LYS A 137 11.22 17.65 20.26
N ILE A 138 10.20 18.22 19.61
CA ILE A 138 8.87 18.40 20.16
C ILE A 138 8.15 17.06 20.12
N LYS A 139 7.70 16.59 21.28
CA LYS A 139 6.82 15.42 21.34
C LYS A 139 5.40 15.84 21.00
N ALA A 140 4.79 15.16 20.03
CA ALA A 140 3.43 15.43 19.60
C ALA A 140 2.65 14.14 19.35
N ALA A 141 1.32 14.23 19.46
CA ALA A 141 0.42 13.19 18.96
C ALA A 141 -0.43 13.75 17.82
N VAL A 142 -0.77 12.91 16.84
CA VAL A 142 -1.73 13.24 15.78
C VAL A 142 -2.95 12.35 15.96
N VAL A 143 -4.12 12.98 16.02
CA VAL A 143 -5.38 12.38 16.44
C VAL A 143 -6.46 12.70 15.41
N PRO A 144 -7.29 11.73 14.98
CA PRO A 144 -8.47 12.03 14.18
C PRO A 144 -9.45 12.89 14.97
N ALA A 145 -9.90 13.98 14.38
CA ALA A 145 -10.94 14.84 14.95
C ALA A 145 -12.33 14.20 14.85
N THR A 146 -12.54 13.34 13.86
CA THR A 146 -13.79 12.59 13.66
C THR A 146 -13.52 11.14 13.23
N PRO A 147 -14.45 10.19 13.45
CA PRO A 147 -14.33 8.81 12.95
C PRO A 147 -14.19 8.70 11.43
N GLU A 148 -14.68 9.69 10.69
CA GLU A 148 -14.61 9.77 9.23
C GLU A 148 -13.29 10.38 8.72
N THR A 149 -12.43 10.84 9.63
CA THR A 149 -11.12 11.37 9.25
C THR A 149 -10.27 10.28 8.61
N ASN A 150 -9.65 10.59 7.48
CA ASN A 150 -8.81 9.68 6.74
C ASN A 150 -7.50 9.39 7.50
N ILE A 151 -7.41 8.19 8.07
CA ILE A 151 -6.27 7.73 8.88
C ILE A 151 -4.97 7.71 8.07
N PHE A 152 -5.01 7.53 6.76
CA PHE A 152 -3.81 7.58 5.93
C PHE A 152 -3.22 8.99 5.83
N ILE A 153 -4.08 10.02 5.74
CA ILE A 153 -3.63 11.42 5.77
C ILE A 153 -3.06 11.77 7.15
N ILE A 154 -3.57 11.15 8.22
CA ILE A 154 -2.99 11.26 9.56
C ILE A 154 -1.57 10.71 9.59
N ASP A 155 -1.35 9.51 9.07
CA ASP A 155 -0.03 8.87 9.03
C ASP A 155 0.96 9.68 8.15
N GLN A 156 0.54 10.11 6.96
CA GLN A 156 1.37 10.96 6.11
C GLN A 156 1.69 12.33 6.72
N PHE A 157 0.73 12.93 7.43
CA PHE A 157 0.98 14.20 8.13
C PHE A 157 1.94 14.00 9.31
N ALA A 158 1.82 12.88 10.03
CA ALA A 158 2.76 12.49 11.08
C ALA A 158 4.18 12.34 10.52
N ASP A 159 4.34 11.61 9.41
CA ASP A 159 5.61 11.45 8.70
C ASP A 159 6.16 12.82 8.27
N ALA A 160 5.33 13.68 7.66
CA ALA A 160 5.74 15.02 7.23
C ALA A 160 6.20 15.90 8.41
N LEU A 161 5.56 15.79 9.59
CA LEU A 161 6.02 16.46 10.81
C LEU A 161 7.38 15.90 11.28
N GLU A 162 7.59 14.58 11.24
CA GLU A 162 8.88 13.98 11.61
C GLU A 162 10.01 14.37 10.65
N GLU A 163 9.72 14.46 9.35
CA GLU A 163 10.66 14.85 8.30
C GLU A 163 11.17 16.28 8.44
N THR A 164 10.45 17.17 9.15
CA THR A 164 11.00 18.50 9.52
C THR A 164 12.23 18.38 10.43
N GLY A 165 12.41 17.23 11.10
CA GLY A 165 13.42 17.01 12.14
C GLY A 165 13.11 17.69 13.47
N ARG A 166 12.02 18.47 13.55
CA ARG A 166 11.60 19.21 14.76
C ARG A 166 10.75 18.37 15.71
N PHE A 167 10.04 17.37 15.20
CA PHE A 167 9.06 16.59 15.96
C PHE A 167 9.48 15.13 16.18
N ALA A 168 8.89 14.52 17.22
CA ALA A 168 8.79 13.09 17.45
C ALA A 168 7.30 12.79 17.66
N VAL A 169 6.70 12.03 16.76
CA VAL A 169 5.25 11.98 16.59
C VAL A 169 4.70 10.60 16.96
N ILE A 170 3.55 10.59 17.63
CA ILE A 170 2.77 9.38 17.94
C ILE A 170 1.43 9.48 17.19
N ALA A 171 1.14 8.51 16.32
CA ALA A 171 -0.03 8.51 15.46
C ALA A 171 -0.55 7.08 15.18
N GLY A 172 -1.60 6.97 14.38
CA GLY A 172 -2.13 5.70 13.87
C GLY A 172 -2.60 4.73 14.96
N GLY A 173 -2.27 3.44 14.79
CA GLY A 173 -2.84 2.34 15.57
C GLY A 173 -2.55 2.38 17.09
N GLU A 174 -1.57 3.16 17.56
CA GLU A 174 -1.35 3.38 18.99
C GLU A 174 -2.39 4.34 19.58
N VAL A 175 -2.69 5.43 18.86
CA VAL A 175 -3.71 6.42 19.25
C VAL A 175 -5.10 5.80 19.16
N ASP A 176 -5.37 5.03 18.10
CA ASP A 176 -6.69 4.39 17.88
C ASP A 176 -7.15 3.49 19.03
N LYS A 177 -6.21 2.80 19.69
CA LYS A 177 -6.53 1.95 20.85
C LYS A 177 -7.12 2.75 21.99
N ILE A 178 -6.58 3.95 22.23
CA ILE A 178 -7.03 4.87 23.29
C ILE A 178 -8.39 5.50 22.93
N LEU A 179 -8.64 5.75 21.65
CA LEU A 179 -9.89 6.38 21.19
C LEU A 179 -11.09 5.41 21.22
N LYS A 180 -10.88 4.12 20.97
CA LYS A 180 -11.94 3.09 20.93
C LYS A 180 -12.69 2.90 22.25
N GLU A 181 -12.09 3.27 23.37
CA GLU A 181 -12.66 3.06 24.70
C GLU A 181 -13.77 4.09 25.03
N HIS A 182 -13.80 5.26 24.36
CA HIS A 182 -14.69 6.37 24.72
C HIS A 182 -15.14 7.25 23.50
N PRO A 183 -16.06 6.76 22.65
CA PRO A 183 -16.41 7.40 21.37
C PRO A 183 -17.27 8.68 21.44
N LYS A 184 -17.63 9.18 22.63
CA LYS A 184 -18.55 10.33 22.83
C LYS A 184 -17.90 11.58 23.45
N GLU A 185 -16.59 11.59 23.57
CA GLU A 185 -15.85 12.67 24.22
C GLU A 185 -15.52 13.82 23.26
N GLY A 186 -15.36 15.03 23.81
CA GLY A 186 -14.93 16.21 23.06
C GLY A 186 -13.42 16.29 22.90
N ILE A 187 -12.97 17.23 22.05
CA ILE A 187 -11.56 17.47 21.73
C ILE A 187 -10.70 17.68 22.99
N LYS A 188 -11.25 18.36 24.02
CA LYS A 188 -10.49 18.69 25.25
C LYS A 188 -10.23 17.46 26.11
N GLU A 189 -11.22 16.59 26.26
CA GLU A 189 -11.12 15.34 27.02
C GLU A 189 -10.16 14.37 26.32
N ILE A 190 -10.28 14.25 24.99
CA ILE A 190 -9.39 13.44 24.16
C ILE A 190 -7.95 13.94 24.28
N ALA A 191 -7.74 15.26 24.18
CA ALA A 191 -6.41 15.86 24.29
C ALA A 191 -5.76 15.49 25.62
N LYS A 192 -6.46 15.68 26.74
CA LYS A 192 -5.94 15.33 28.06
C LYS A 192 -5.57 13.84 28.17
N ARG A 193 -6.45 12.95 27.72
CA ARG A 193 -6.20 11.50 27.80
C ARG A 193 -4.99 11.07 26.96
N VAL A 194 -4.93 11.50 25.70
CA VAL A 194 -3.82 11.19 24.79
C VAL A 194 -2.52 11.76 25.34
N GLY A 195 -2.55 13.00 25.84
CA GLY A 195 -1.41 13.65 26.48
C GLY A 195 -0.89 12.88 27.70
N ASP A 196 -1.79 12.46 28.59
CA ASP A 196 -1.43 11.72 29.80
C ASP A 196 -0.89 10.31 29.51
N ALA A 197 -1.48 9.63 28.53
CA ALA A 197 -1.09 8.28 28.14
C ALA A 197 0.28 8.23 27.46
N PHE A 198 0.54 9.15 26.53
CA PHE A 198 1.77 9.17 25.75
C PHE A 198 2.84 10.14 26.28
N LYS A 199 2.54 10.88 27.35
CA LYS A 199 3.43 11.93 27.91
C LYS A 199 3.82 12.97 26.85
N VAL A 200 2.82 13.43 26.10
CA VAL A 200 2.95 14.47 25.07
C VAL A 200 2.16 15.72 25.48
N SER A 201 2.65 16.90 25.11
CA SER A 201 2.01 18.19 25.43
C SER A 201 1.44 18.90 24.21
N ASN A 202 1.61 18.34 23.01
CA ASN A 202 1.16 18.92 21.74
C ASN A 202 0.33 17.90 20.99
N ILE A 203 -0.90 18.26 20.62
CA ILE A 203 -1.85 17.35 20.02
C ILE A 203 -2.43 18.00 18.78
N PHE A 204 -2.25 17.36 17.64
CA PHE A 204 -2.82 17.75 16.37
C PHE A 204 -4.11 16.99 16.14
N PHE A 205 -5.24 17.70 16.11
CA PHE A 205 -6.53 17.17 15.69
C PHE A 205 -6.69 17.39 14.21
N ILE A 206 -6.80 16.30 13.46
CA ILE A 206 -6.90 16.32 12.00
C ILE A 206 -8.32 16.01 11.61
N ASN A 207 -8.90 16.84 10.75
CA ASN A 207 -10.14 16.54 10.06
C ASN A 207 -9.89 16.58 8.56
N THR A 208 -10.47 15.63 7.83
CA THR A 208 -10.37 15.57 6.38
C THR A 208 -11.75 15.45 5.78
N ILE A 209 -12.07 16.38 4.87
CA ILE A 209 -13.31 16.33 4.09
C ILE A 209 -12.92 16.14 2.63
N PRO A 210 -13.26 15.00 2.00
CA PRO A 210 -13.04 14.79 0.58
C PRO A 210 -13.77 15.87 -0.25
N SER A 211 -13.12 16.42 -1.28
CA SER A 211 -13.71 17.42 -2.18
C SER A 211 -13.15 17.26 -3.60
N LYS A 212 -13.84 16.48 -4.43
CA LYS A 212 -13.46 16.19 -5.83
C LYS A 212 -11.98 15.79 -5.97
N ASP A 213 -11.15 16.67 -6.51
CA ASP A 213 -9.72 16.48 -6.82
C ASP A 213 -8.79 16.89 -5.67
N LYS A 214 -9.34 17.30 -4.52
CA LYS A 214 -8.58 17.68 -3.34
C LYS A 214 -9.18 17.11 -2.06
N THR A 215 -8.39 17.15 -1.00
CA THR A 215 -8.89 16.96 0.36
C THR A 215 -8.84 18.29 1.11
N LEU A 216 -9.98 18.72 1.64
CA LEU A 216 -9.99 19.80 2.62
C LEU A 216 -9.44 19.24 3.93
N PHE A 217 -8.22 19.63 4.25
CA PHE A 217 -7.52 19.25 5.45
C PHE A 217 -7.63 20.38 6.47
N THR A 218 -8.08 20.04 7.67
CA THR A 218 -8.05 20.96 8.81
C THR A 218 -7.18 20.33 9.89
N ALA A 219 -6.19 21.07 10.36
CA ALA A 219 -5.37 20.69 11.51
C ALA A 219 -5.49 21.74 12.61
N GLU A 220 -5.94 21.30 13.78
CA GLU A 220 -5.96 22.11 15.00
C GLU A 220 -4.87 21.62 15.95
N LEU A 221 -3.96 22.52 16.35
CA LEU A 221 -2.92 22.25 17.33
C LEU A 221 -3.36 22.72 18.72
N VAL A 222 -3.60 21.75 19.59
CA VAL A 222 -3.93 21.95 21.01
C VAL A 222 -2.71 21.68 21.88
N THR A 223 -2.45 22.58 22.82
CA THR A 223 -1.34 22.45 23.79
C THR A 223 -1.85 22.23 25.21
N LEU A 224 -1.19 21.30 25.92
CA LEU A 224 -1.42 20.98 27.33
C LEU A 224 -0.41 21.71 28.23
N PRO A 225 -0.75 22.02 29.50
CA PRO A 225 -1.94 21.58 30.24
C PRO A 225 -3.21 22.45 30.06
N ASN A 226 -3.08 23.64 29.46
CA ASN A 226 -4.19 24.61 29.44
C ASN A 226 -5.27 24.30 28.39
N ASN A 227 -5.04 23.31 27.54
CA ASN A 227 -5.91 22.94 26.43
C ASN A 227 -6.17 24.13 25.48
N SER A 228 -5.12 24.89 25.22
CA SER A 228 -5.15 26.08 24.38
C SER A 228 -4.92 25.70 22.92
N SER A 229 -5.83 26.12 22.05
CA SER A 229 -5.66 26.04 20.60
C SER A 229 -4.76 27.19 20.18
N ILE A 230 -3.58 26.87 19.66
CA ILE A 230 -2.55 27.88 19.31
C ILE A 230 -2.34 28.03 17.81
N ALA A 231 -2.85 27.08 17.03
CA ALA A 231 -2.86 27.14 15.58
C ALA A 231 -4.04 26.33 15.04
N ASN A 232 -4.74 26.90 14.06
CA ASN A 232 -5.72 26.20 13.25
C ASN A 232 -5.39 26.51 11.80
N LEU A 233 -5.20 25.46 11.01
CA LEU A 233 -4.86 25.58 9.60
C LEU A 233 -5.84 24.75 8.78
N THR A 234 -6.49 25.43 7.84
CA THR A 234 -7.26 24.77 6.78
C THR A 234 -6.50 24.91 5.48
N ALA A 235 -6.24 23.79 4.83
CA ALA A 235 -5.59 23.72 3.53
C ALA A 235 -6.35 22.79 2.59
N LEU A 236 -6.29 23.12 1.31
CA LEU A 236 -6.72 22.24 0.24
C LEU A 236 -5.50 21.41 -0.17
N LEU A 237 -5.42 20.16 0.25
CA LEU A 237 -4.25 19.34 -0.07
C LEU A 237 -4.22 19.04 -1.57
N ARG A 238 -3.11 19.42 -2.23
CA ARG A 238 -2.72 18.88 -3.53
C ARG A 238 -2.22 17.46 -3.31
N ILE A 239 -3.15 16.52 -3.29
CA ILE A 239 -2.80 15.14 -3.60
C ILE A 239 -2.39 15.18 -5.08
N PRO A 240 -1.19 14.70 -5.47
CA PRO A 240 -0.78 14.70 -6.87
C PRO A 240 -1.89 14.05 -7.71
N PRO A 241 -2.32 14.68 -8.82
CA PRO A 241 -3.40 14.12 -9.60
C PRO A 241 -2.82 13.00 -10.42
N LYS A 242 -2.95 11.75 -9.96
CA LYS A 242 -3.08 10.59 -10.83
C LYS A 242 -3.85 9.48 -10.09
N GLY A 243 -5.09 9.32 -10.54
CA GLY A 243 -6.19 8.55 -9.92
C GLY A 243 -7.50 9.36 -10.05
N PRO A 244 -8.66 8.79 -10.43
CA PRO A 244 -9.87 9.52 -10.76
C PRO A 244 -10.45 10.25 -9.57
N LEU A 245 -11.35 11.17 -9.92
CA LEU A 245 -12.35 11.74 -9.00
C LEU A 245 -12.99 10.62 -8.15
N PRO A 246 -13.45 10.93 -6.93
CA PRO A 246 -14.14 9.97 -6.08
C PRO A 246 -15.16 9.14 -6.87
N LEU A 247 -15.09 7.81 -6.73
CA LEU A 247 -15.84 6.82 -7.53
C LEU A 247 -17.35 7.08 -7.65
N GLU A 248 -17.91 7.88 -6.73
CA GLU A 248 -19.31 8.28 -6.72
C GLU A 248 -19.66 9.42 -7.68
N ASP A 249 -18.73 10.04 -8.41
CA ASP A 249 -19.03 11.16 -9.33
C ASP A 249 -18.42 11.02 -10.73
N ASP A 250 -17.63 9.99 -11.00
CA ASP A 250 -17.10 9.74 -12.35
C ASP A 250 -18.24 9.26 -13.28
N PRO A 251 -18.62 10.05 -14.32
CA PRO A 251 -19.69 9.67 -15.23
C PRO A 251 -19.32 8.48 -16.13
N GLN A 252 -18.04 8.27 -16.44
CA GLN A 252 -17.55 7.14 -17.23
C GLN A 252 -17.53 5.87 -16.37
N LEU A 253 -17.07 5.97 -15.12
CA LEU A 253 -17.07 4.85 -14.17
C LEU A 253 -18.49 4.50 -13.70
N LYS A 254 -19.37 5.48 -13.49
CA LYS A 254 -20.83 5.24 -13.33
C LYS A 254 -21.40 4.60 -14.58
N ALA A 255 -21.07 5.11 -15.77
CA ALA A 255 -21.53 4.50 -17.02
C ALA A 255 -20.95 3.10 -17.22
N PHE A 256 -19.75 2.78 -16.74
CA PHE A 256 -19.09 1.48 -16.76
C PHE A 256 -19.74 0.50 -15.77
N VAL A 257 -19.95 0.91 -14.52
CA VAL A 257 -20.66 0.13 -13.50
C VAL A 257 -22.13 -0.10 -13.89
N ILE A 258 -22.77 0.86 -14.57
CA ILE A 258 -24.14 0.78 -15.07
C ILE A 258 -24.21 0.01 -16.42
N LYS A 259 -23.19 0.13 -17.29
CA LYS A 259 -23.04 -0.67 -18.52
C LYS A 259 -22.25 -1.94 -18.22
N LYS A 260 -23.03 -2.92 -17.73
CA LYS A 260 -22.85 -4.36 -17.97
C LYS A 260 -21.70 -5.06 -17.22
N LYS A 261 -22.03 -5.54 -16.02
CA LYS A 261 -21.65 -6.90 -15.54
C LYS A 261 -22.42 -7.96 -16.32
N GLU A 262 -22.31 -7.99 -17.64
CA GLU A 262 -23.10 -8.92 -18.44
C GLU A 262 -22.43 -10.30 -18.38
N PHE A 263 -22.99 -11.15 -17.52
CA PHE A 263 -22.75 -12.59 -17.61
C PHE A 263 -23.01 -13.01 -19.05
N TRP A 264 -21.97 -13.51 -19.70
CA TRP A 264 -22.07 -13.91 -21.09
C TRP A 264 -22.47 -15.38 -21.18
N LYS A 265 -21.68 -16.26 -20.56
CA LYS A 265 -21.97 -17.68 -20.55
C LYS A 265 -21.26 -18.44 -19.43
N LYS A 266 -21.76 -19.65 -19.20
CA LYS A 266 -21.11 -20.70 -18.42
C LYS A 266 -20.88 -21.91 -19.32
N GLU A 267 -19.69 -22.48 -19.32
CA GLU A 267 -19.35 -23.68 -20.11
C GLU A 267 -18.60 -24.70 -19.26
N GLU A 268 -19.08 -25.95 -19.22
CA GLU A 268 -18.37 -27.06 -18.56
C GLU A 268 -17.22 -27.52 -19.45
N ILE A 269 -16.01 -27.56 -18.90
CA ILE A 269 -14.85 -28.17 -19.52
C ILE A 269 -14.57 -29.50 -18.82
N ARG A 270 -14.53 -30.59 -19.60
CA ARG A 270 -14.15 -31.92 -19.11
C ARG A 270 -12.63 -32.06 -18.97
N PHE A 271 -12.09 -31.17 -18.16
CA PHE A 271 -10.70 -31.03 -17.78
C PHE A 271 -10.68 -30.25 -16.46
N GLY A 272 -10.06 -30.76 -15.40
CA GLY A 272 -9.93 -30.02 -14.15
C GLY A 272 -8.88 -28.93 -14.27
N VAL A 273 -9.27 -27.78 -14.81
CA VAL A 273 -8.40 -26.63 -15.06
C VAL A 273 -7.87 -26.09 -13.73
N ARG A 274 -6.55 -25.90 -13.68
CA ARG A 274 -5.80 -25.26 -12.60
C ARG A 274 -5.19 -23.93 -13.04
N TRP A 275 -4.78 -23.82 -14.30
CA TRP A 275 -4.21 -22.60 -14.87
C TRP A 275 -4.81 -22.34 -16.25
N VAL A 276 -5.09 -21.08 -16.54
CA VAL A 276 -5.53 -20.59 -17.84
C VAL A 276 -4.65 -19.43 -18.28
N SER A 277 -4.27 -19.42 -19.55
CA SER A 277 -3.55 -18.32 -20.20
C SER A 277 -3.98 -18.21 -21.66
N VAL A 278 -3.80 -17.05 -22.27
CA VAL A 278 -4.32 -16.74 -23.60
C VAL A 278 -3.26 -15.97 -24.38
N GLY A 279 -3.09 -16.32 -25.65
CA GLY A 279 -2.21 -15.64 -26.59
C GLY A 279 -2.18 -16.36 -27.94
N ASP A 280 -1.65 -15.70 -28.96
CA ASP A 280 -1.44 -16.26 -30.31
C ASP A 280 -0.26 -17.25 -30.29
N VAL A 281 -0.55 -18.52 -29.97
CA VAL A 281 0.50 -19.54 -29.77
C VAL A 281 0.83 -20.29 -31.04
N ASP A 282 0.01 -20.17 -32.09
CA ASP A 282 0.28 -20.80 -33.40
C ASP A 282 0.69 -19.81 -34.52
N GLY A 283 0.66 -18.50 -34.23
CA GLY A 283 1.18 -17.45 -35.10
C GLY A 283 0.22 -17.00 -36.19
N ASP A 284 -1.09 -17.28 -36.06
CA ASP A 284 -2.08 -16.93 -37.07
C ASP A 284 -2.70 -15.53 -36.87
N GLY A 285 -2.23 -14.79 -35.86
CA GLY A 285 -2.73 -13.48 -35.48
C GLY A 285 -3.99 -13.52 -34.62
N ARG A 286 -4.44 -14.71 -34.18
CA ARG A 286 -5.58 -14.91 -33.30
C ARG A 286 -5.11 -15.60 -32.02
N ASN A 287 -5.79 -15.29 -30.92
CA ASN A 287 -5.50 -15.87 -29.63
C ASN A 287 -6.10 -17.27 -29.48
N GLU A 288 -5.29 -18.18 -28.94
CA GLU A 288 -5.74 -19.46 -28.39
C GLU A 288 -5.77 -19.40 -26.86
N MET A 289 -6.53 -20.33 -26.27
CA MET A 289 -6.55 -20.56 -24.84
C MET A 289 -5.73 -21.79 -24.47
N VAL A 290 -4.73 -21.57 -23.62
CA VAL A 290 -3.88 -22.62 -23.04
C VAL A 290 -4.36 -22.91 -21.62
N VAL A 291 -4.66 -24.18 -21.34
CA VAL A 291 -5.10 -24.61 -20.02
C VAL A 291 -4.27 -25.77 -19.50
N SER A 292 -4.01 -25.78 -18.20
CA SER A 292 -3.34 -26.86 -17.48
C SER A 292 -4.27 -27.48 -16.45
N ASN A 293 -4.22 -28.80 -16.28
CA ASN A 293 -4.84 -29.48 -15.14
C ASN A 293 -3.84 -29.79 -14.01
N GLY A 294 -2.64 -29.20 -14.05
CA GLY A 294 -1.55 -29.50 -13.15
C GLY A 294 -0.68 -30.68 -13.55
N ASN A 295 -1.00 -31.41 -14.62
CA ASN A 295 -0.19 -32.53 -15.12
C ASN A 295 0.11 -32.43 -16.62
N ARG A 296 -0.85 -31.97 -17.41
CA ARG A 296 -0.76 -31.81 -18.87
C ARG A 296 -1.45 -30.54 -19.33
N LEU A 297 -1.07 -30.08 -20.51
CA LEU A 297 -1.67 -28.94 -21.19
C LEU A 297 -2.70 -29.34 -22.25
N ARG A 298 -3.65 -28.43 -22.51
CA ARG A 298 -4.51 -28.40 -23.69
C ARG A 298 -4.53 -27.00 -24.28
N VAL A 299 -4.66 -26.92 -25.60
CA VAL A 299 -4.82 -25.66 -26.34
C VAL A 299 -6.16 -25.70 -27.07
N TYR A 300 -6.94 -24.65 -26.91
CA TYR A 300 -8.26 -24.49 -27.48
C TYR A 300 -8.35 -23.26 -28.37
N LYS A 301 -8.99 -23.38 -29.53
CA LYS A 301 -9.50 -22.24 -30.31
C LYS A 301 -10.95 -21.98 -29.95
N TYR A 302 -11.34 -20.71 -29.87
CA TYR A 302 -12.75 -20.35 -29.76
C TYR A 302 -13.34 -20.14 -31.13
N THR A 303 -14.30 -20.98 -31.54
CA THR A 303 -14.94 -20.90 -32.86
C THR A 303 -16.38 -21.34 -32.76
N ASP A 304 -17.29 -20.64 -33.47
CA ASP A 304 -18.73 -20.91 -33.50
C ASP A 304 -19.36 -21.07 -32.10
N GLY A 305 -18.93 -20.21 -31.17
CA GLY A 305 -19.47 -20.18 -29.82
C GLY A 305 -18.87 -21.23 -28.86
N LYS A 306 -17.92 -22.06 -29.28
CA LYS A 306 -17.40 -23.22 -28.52
C LYS A 306 -15.87 -23.23 -28.43
N PHE A 307 -15.34 -23.85 -27.37
CA PHE A 307 -13.92 -24.17 -27.27
C PHE A 307 -13.61 -25.47 -28.01
N ILE A 308 -12.87 -25.36 -29.11
CA ILE A 308 -12.43 -26.49 -29.94
C ILE A 308 -11.00 -26.87 -29.54
N LEU A 309 -10.82 -28.09 -29.04
CA LEU A 309 -9.50 -28.62 -28.69
C LEU A 309 -8.67 -28.82 -29.96
N ILE A 310 -7.55 -28.11 -30.07
CA ILE A 310 -6.63 -28.23 -31.22
C ILE A 310 -5.35 -28.98 -30.88
N TRP A 311 -4.97 -29.02 -29.60
CA TRP A 311 -3.79 -29.76 -29.15
C TRP A 311 -3.88 -30.20 -27.69
N GLU A 312 -3.29 -31.35 -27.38
CA GLU A 312 -3.14 -31.87 -26.03
C GLU A 312 -1.73 -32.43 -25.84
N GLU A 313 -1.11 -32.12 -24.70
CA GLU A 313 0.23 -32.61 -24.37
C GLU A 313 0.20 -34.13 -24.12
N LYS A 314 0.83 -34.89 -25.03
CA LYS A 314 0.86 -36.37 -24.98
C LYS A 314 1.94 -36.94 -24.06
N ASP A 315 3.05 -36.21 -23.90
CA ASP A 315 4.24 -36.68 -23.17
C ASP A 315 4.23 -36.32 -21.66
N ALA A 316 3.04 -36.05 -21.11
CA ALA A 316 2.87 -35.76 -19.70
C ALA A 316 3.15 -37.01 -18.86
N LYS A 317 4.15 -36.93 -17.96
CA LYS A 317 4.48 -38.03 -17.06
C LYS A 317 3.55 -37.99 -15.85
N ARG A 318 3.23 -39.16 -15.29
CA ARG A 318 2.44 -39.28 -14.05
C ARG A 318 3.01 -38.46 -12.88
N ALA A 319 4.32 -38.23 -12.87
CA ALA A 319 5.02 -37.49 -11.82
C ALA A 319 5.08 -35.96 -12.05
N TYR A 320 4.52 -35.43 -13.14
CA TYR A 320 4.49 -33.98 -13.39
C TYR A 320 3.53 -33.29 -12.43
N ASN A 321 3.99 -32.16 -11.90
CA ASN A 321 3.21 -31.18 -11.16
C ASN A 321 3.47 -29.80 -11.79
N GLN A 322 2.63 -29.42 -12.76
CA GLN A 322 2.65 -28.11 -13.40
C GLN A 322 2.13 -27.07 -12.41
N LEU A 323 3.06 -26.30 -11.84
CA LEU A 323 2.79 -25.35 -10.76
C LEU A 323 2.29 -24.00 -11.28
N TYR A 324 2.62 -23.62 -12.50
CA TYR A 324 2.21 -22.36 -13.12
C TYR A 324 2.39 -22.41 -14.63
N VAL A 325 1.54 -21.69 -15.38
CA VAL A 325 1.59 -21.60 -16.85
C VAL A 325 1.37 -20.17 -17.29
N ASP A 326 2.23 -19.65 -18.17
CA ASP A 326 2.07 -18.35 -18.82
C ASP A 326 2.27 -18.45 -20.33
N VAL A 327 1.68 -17.50 -21.06
CA VAL A 327 1.79 -17.37 -22.51
C VAL A 327 2.24 -15.96 -22.86
N ALA A 328 3.32 -15.84 -23.63
CA ALA A 328 3.77 -14.57 -24.20
C ALA A 328 4.83 -14.80 -25.28
N ASP A 329 4.91 -13.89 -26.25
CA ASP A 329 6.02 -13.81 -27.21
C ASP A 329 7.21 -13.11 -26.54
N ILE A 330 8.11 -13.90 -25.94
CA ILE A 330 9.30 -13.37 -25.25
C ILE A 330 10.50 -13.36 -26.20
N ASN A 331 10.57 -14.31 -27.14
CA ASN A 331 11.66 -14.37 -28.11
C ASN A 331 11.50 -13.34 -29.25
N LYS A 332 10.33 -12.69 -29.35
CA LYS A 332 9.95 -11.65 -30.32
C LYS A 332 9.89 -12.15 -31.76
N ASP A 333 9.45 -13.37 -31.97
CA ASP A 333 9.32 -13.99 -33.30
C ASP A 333 7.90 -13.92 -33.88
N GLY A 334 6.98 -13.27 -33.16
CA GLY A 334 5.58 -13.09 -33.56
C GLY A 334 4.67 -14.25 -33.16
N LYS A 335 5.17 -15.27 -32.45
CA LYS A 335 4.39 -16.37 -31.88
C LYS A 335 4.58 -16.39 -30.38
N ALA A 336 3.50 -16.55 -29.63
CA ALA A 336 3.60 -16.67 -28.19
C ALA A 336 4.13 -18.04 -27.76
N GLU A 337 5.14 -18.05 -26.90
CA GLU A 337 5.58 -19.27 -26.22
C GLU A 337 4.68 -19.60 -25.02
N ILE A 338 4.63 -20.89 -24.68
CA ILE A 338 4.00 -21.39 -23.47
C ILE A 338 5.09 -21.74 -22.45
N PHE A 339 5.17 -20.98 -21.36
CA PHE A 339 6.10 -21.19 -20.25
C PHE A 339 5.46 -22.03 -19.16
N VAL A 340 6.06 -23.18 -18.86
CA VAL A 340 5.52 -24.11 -17.87
C VAL A 340 6.50 -24.28 -16.73
N THR A 341 6.09 -23.86 -15.53
CA THR A 341 6.77 -24.26 -14.31
C THR A 341 6.33 -25.66 -13.94
N ASN A 342 7.26 -26.61 -13.90
CA ASN A 342 6.95 -28.00 -13.60
C ASN A 342 7.89 -28.55 -12.51
N LEU A 343 7.30 -29.15 -11.49
CA LEU A 343 8.01 -29.77 -10.38
C LEU A 343 7.86 -31.28 -10.46
N ILE A 344 8.95 -32.02 -10.26
CA ILE A 344 8.94 -33.48 -10.11
C ILE A 344 9.67 -33.79 -8.82
N LYS A 345 8.92 -34.30 -7.82
CA LYS A 345 9.39 -34.41 -6.43
C LYS A 345 9.84 -33.05 -5.90
N ASP A 346 11.11 -32.90 -5.57
CA ASP A 346 11.78 -31.74 -4.98
C ASP A 346 12.54 -30.89 -6.02
N ARG A 347 12.42 -31.19 -7.32
CA ARG A 347 13.23 -30.59 -8.38
C ARG A 347 12.39 -29.98 -9.48
N LEU A 348 12.84 -28.83 -9.95
CA LEU A 348 12.25 -28.13 -11.09
C LEU A 348 12.74 -28.75 -12.41
N TYR A 349 11.76 -29.07 -13.26
CA TYR A 349 11.89 -29.56 -14.62
C TYR A 349 10.99 -28.73 -15.53
N SER A 350 11.09 -27.41 -15.41
CA SER A 350 10.32 -26.44 -16.19
C SER A 350 10.72 -26.50 -17.66
N TYR A 351 9.82 -26.08 -18.54
CA TYR A 351 10.02 -26.17 -19.99
C TYR A 351 9.23 -25.09 -20.73
N VAL A 352 9.63 -24.86 -21.98
CA VAL A 352 9.00 -23.90 -22.88
C VAL A 352 8.53 -24.63 -24.12
N ILE A 353 7.29 -24.39 -24.54
CA ILE A 353 6.68 -24.89 -25.77
C ILE A 353 6.49 -23.74 -26.75
N GLU A 354 6.74 -23.98 -28.02
CA GLU A 354 6.50 -23.05 -29.12
C GLU A 354 5.92 -23.82 -30.30
N TRP A 355 5.10 -23.16 -31.12
CA TRP A 355 4.64 -23.71 -32.40
C TRP A 355 5.74 -23.62 -33.46
N ARG A 356 6.23 -24.78 -33.91
CA ARG A 356 7.30 -24.89 -34.91
C ARG A 356 7.00 -25.99 -35.90
N ASP A 357 7.15 -25.68 -37.19
CA ASP A 357 6.95 -26.62 -38.29
C ASP A 357 5.55 -27.27 -38.29
N GLY A 358 4.52 -26.54 -37.87
CA GLY A 358 3.13 -27.03 -37.86
C GLY A 358 2.77 -27.90 -36.66
N GLU A 359 3.60 -27.93 -35.59
CA GLU A 359 3.27 -28.61 -34.34
C GLU A 359 3.84 -27.89 -33.11
N PHE A 360 3.22 -28.11 -31.95
CA PHE A 360 3.74 -27.62 -30.67
C PHE A 360 4.95 -28.45 -30.21
N LYS A 361 6.12 -27.80 -30.11
CA LYS A 361 7.38 -28.43 -29.71
C LYS A 361 7.94 -27.81 -28.44
N LYS A 362 8.48 -28.66 -27.55
CA LYS A 362 9.28 -28.20 -26.42
C LYS A 362 10.64 -27.71 -26.91
N ILE A 363 10.81 -26.40 -27.04
CA ILE A 363 12.05 -25.75 -27.50
C ILE A 363 13.14 -25.74 -26.43
N GLN A 364 12.75 -25.84 -25.16
CA GLN A 364 13.67 -25.97 -24.03
C GLN A 364 13.05 -26.82 -22.93
N LYS A 365 13.85 -27.71 -22.34
CA LYS A 365 13.44 -28.68 -21.32
C LYS A 365 14.38 -28.60 -20.11
N ASP A 366 13.96 -29.23 -19.01
CA ASP A 366 14.75 -29.45 -17.80
C ASP A 366 15.32 -28.16 -17.18
N MET A 367 14.58 -27.06 -17.29
CA MET A 367 14.93 -25.78 -16.66
C MET A 367 14.72 -25.89 -15.15
N LYS A 368 15.75 -25.51 -14.38
CA LYS A 368 15.75 -25.59 -12.92
C LYS A 368 15.14 -24.35 -12.25
N TYR A 369 14.19 -23.72 -12.92
CA TYR A 369 13.65 -22.41 -12.54
C TYR A 369 12.13 -22.45 -12.42
N PHE A 370 11.61 -21.77 -11.40
CA PHE A 370 10.28 -21.21 -11.46
C PHE A 370 10.25 -20.18 -12.57
N LEU A 371 9.18 -20.17 -13.36
CA LEU A 371 8.99 -19.26 -14.49
C LEU A 371 7.72 -18.44 -14.27
N ARG A 372 7.78 -17.16 -14.60
CA ARG A 372 6.64 -16.23 -14.55
C ARG A 372 6.80 -15.15 -15.60
N VAL A 373 5.77 -14.93 -16.41
CA VAL A 373 5.69 -13.77 -17.29
C VAL A 373 5.04 -12.60 -16.54
N GLN A 374 5.60 -11.40 -16.70
CA GLN A 374 4.98 -10.15 -16.28
C GLN A 374 4.81 -9.23 -17.48
N THR A 375 3.69 -8.51 -17.52
CA THR A 375 3.43 -7.47 -18.51
C THR A 375 3.71 -6.13 -17.86
N MET A 376 4.58 -5.35 -18.47
CA MET A 376 4.97 -4.00 -18.05
C MET A 376 3.87 -3.00 -18.46
N THR A 377 3.85 -1.79 -17.88
CA THR A 377 2.82 -0.78 -18.20
C THR A 377 2.82 -0.40 -19.68
N ASN A 378 3.97 -0.41 -20.33
CA ASN A 378 4.10 -0.11 -21.76
C ASN A 378 3.62 -1.24 -22.68
N GLY A 379 3.16 -2.37 -22.13
CA GLY A 379 2.72 -3.55 -22.86
C GLY A 379 3.82 -4.58 -23.17
N ASP A 380 5.08 -4.30 -22.83
CA ASP A 380 6.16 -5.26 -23.01
C ASP A 380 6.01 -6.44 -22.04
N ASN A 381 6.22 -7.65 -22.55
CA ASN A 381 6.28 -8.84 -21.71
C ASN A 381 7.73 -9.16 -21.33
N ILE A 382 7.93 -9.52 -20.07
CA ILE A 382 9.21 -9.96 -19.54
C ILE A 382 9.04 -11.35 -18.91
N LEU A 383 10.03 -12.23 -19.11
CA LEU A 383 10.09 -13.50 -18.42
C LEU A 383 10.99 -13.37 -17.20
N LEU A 384 10.50 -13.85 -16.06
CA LEU A 384 11.22 -13.91 -14.80
C LEU A 384 11.52 -15.36 -14.44
N CYS A 385 12.66 -15.57 -13.78
CA CYS A 385 13.08 -16.85 -13.26
C CYS A 385 13.59 -16.77 -11.82
N GLN A 386 13.33 -17.83 -11.05
CA GLN A 386 13.84 -18.00 -9.68
C GLN A 386 14.19 -19.46 -9.41
N GLU A 387 15.22 -19.72 -8.61
CA GLU A 387 15.65 -21.07 -8.25
C GLU A 387 14.84 -21.66 -7.08
N ILE A 388 14.83 -22.99 -6.99
CA ILE A 388 14.45 -23.72 -5.78
C ILE A 388 15.67 -23.94 -4.89
N GLY A 389 15.58 -23.62 -3.60
CA GLY A 389 16.69 -23.77 -2.65
C GLY A 389 16.66 -25.08 -1.90
N THR A 390 17.63 -25.26 -1.00
CA THR A 390 17.69 -26.40 -0.07
C THR A 390 17.10 -26.08 1.32
N LYS A 391 16.94 -24.80 1.64
CA LYS A 391 16.37 -24.30 2.91
C LYS A 391 15.06 -23.53 2.72
N THR A 392 14.86 -22.94 1.55
CA THR A 392 13.63 -22.20 1.21
C THR A 392 13.13 -22.62 -0.18
N PRO A 393 11.80 -22.72 -0.37
CA PRO A 393 11.22 -23.16 -1.64
C PRO A 393 11.50 -22.17 -2.77
N PHE A 394 11.51 -20.87 -2.47
CA PHE A 394 11.91 -19.81 -3.38
C PHE A 394 13.26 -19.27 -2.93
N TYR A 395 14.31 -19.50 -3.72
CA TYR A 395 15.68 -19.21 -3.34
C TYR A 395 16.34 -18.19 -4.27
N GLY A 396 17.20 -17.38 -3.68
CA GLY A 396 17.92 -16.33 -4.39
C GLY A 396 17.03 -15.20 -4.87
N ASN A 397 17.64 -14.30 -5.64
CA ASN A 397 16.94 -13.19 -6.27
C ASN A 397 16.11 -13.69 -7.45
N VAL A 398 14.96 -13.06 -7.68
CA VAL A 398 14.27 -13.15 -8.97
C VAL A 398 15.12 -12.42 -10.02
N LYS A 399 15.29 -13.03 -11.19
CA LYS A 399 16.05 -12.49 -12.32
C LYS A 399 15.17 -12.44 -13.56
N ARG A 400 15.54 -11.60 -14.52
CA ARG A 400 15.04 -11.72 -15.90
C ARG A 400 15.59 -13.01 -16.51
N CYS A 401 14.77 -13.69 -17.30
CA CYS A 401 15.17 -14.84 -18.09
C CYS A 401 15.02 -14.46 -19.56
N GLU A 402 16.12 -14.45 -20.30
CA GLU A 402 16.20 -13.85 -21.63
C GLU A 402 16.56 -14.90 -22.67
N TRP A 403 16.00 -14.75 -23.87
CA TRP A 403 16.32 -15.59 -25.02
C TRP A 403 17.65 -15.15 -25.64
N ASP A 404 18.61 -16.06 -25.75
CA ASP A 404 19.94 -15.77 -26.33
C ASP A 404 20.05 -16.07 -27.83
N GLY A 405 18.93 -16.34 -28.50
CA GLY A 405 18.87 -16.84 -29.87
C GLY A 405 18.75 -18.37 -29.96
N THR A 406 19.05 -19.11 -28.89
CA THR A 406 19.00 -20.58 -28.86
C THR A 406 18.29 -21.16 -27.65
N LYS A 407 18.38 -20.51 -26.49
CA LYS A 407 17.75 -20.92 -25.24
C LYS A 407 17.55 -19.73 -24.31
N TYR A 408 16.58 -19.87 -23.41
CA TYR A 408 16.36 -19.00 -22.26
C TYR A 408 17.45 -19.20 -21.20
N LYS A 409 18.07 -18.10 -20.78
CA LYS A 409 19.10 -18.05 -19.73
C LYS A 409 18.78 -16.95 -18.73
N GLU A 410 19.33 -17.08 -17.53
CA GLU A 410 19.27 -16.00 -16.55
C GLU A 410 20.01 -14.76 -17.05
N GLY A 411 19.41 -13.60 -16.84
CA GLY A 411 19.99 -12.29 -17.06
C GLY A 411 20.02 -11.49 -15.75
N GLU A 412 19.71 -10.21 -15.86
CA GLU A 412 19.83 -9.25 -14.77
C GLU A 412 18.84 -9.50 -13.62
N ARG A 413 19.23 -9.07 -12.42
CA ARG A 413 18.37 -9.14 -11.24
C ARG A 413 17.12 -8.27 -11.43
N PHE A 414 15.96 -8.81 -11.07
CA PHE A 414 14.72 -8.05 -10.94
C PHE A 414 14.58 -7.53 -9.49
N PRO A 415 14.26 -6.23 -9.27
CA PRO A 415 14.31 -5.58 -7.95
C PRO A 415 13.06 -5.89 -7.10
N LEU A 416 12.81 -7.16 -6.81
CA LEU A 416 11.66 -7.57 -6.01
C LEU A 416 11.87 -7.26 -4.50
N PRO A 417 10.87 -6.71 -3.77
CA PRO A 417 10.98 -6.44 -2.34
C PRO A 417 11.23 -7.70 -1.52
N LYS A 418 11.90 -7.54 -0.36
CA LYS A 418 12.22 -8.67 0.52
C LYS A 418 10.94 -9.36 1.00
N GLY A 419 10.86 -10.67 0.82
CA GLY A 419 9.72 -11.49 1.24
C GLY A 419 8.64 -11.67 0.17
N VAL A 420 8.71 -10.92 -0.93
CA VAL A 420 7.93 -11.21 -2.13
C VAL A 420 8.71 -12.23 -2.96
N ASN A 421 8.03 -13.27 -3.44
CA ASN A 421 8.61 -14.30 -4.30
C ASN A 421 8.10 -14.13 -5.75
N ILE A 422 8.57 -14.99 -6.66
CA ILE A 422 8.22 -14.90 -8.09
C ILE A 422 6.70 -14.99 -8.38
N TYR A 423 5.88 -15.51 -7.46
CA TYR A 423 4.43 -15.61 -7.59
C TYR A 423 3.68 -14.65 -6.66
N GLY A 424 2.47 -14.27 -7.09
CA GLY A 424 1.59 -13.37 -6.33
C GLY A 424 2.01 -11.91 -6.39
N PHE A 425 2.63 -11.47 -7.48
CA PHE A 425 2.83 -10.06 -7.76
C PHE A 425 2.58 -9.73 -9.23
N THR A 426 2.37 -8.45 -9.50
CA THR A 426 2.32 -7.81 -10.81
C THR A 426 3.03 -6.48 -10.75
N ILE A 427 3.32 -5.90 -11.91
CA ILE A 427 4.03 -4.63 -12.07
C ILE A 427 3.12 -3.70 -12.87
N ALA A 428 2.90 -2.51 -12.37
CA ALA A 428 2.18 -1.47 -13.11
C ALA A 428 2.38 -0.11 -12.45
N ASP A 429 2.47 0.92 -13.28
CA ASP A 429 2.25 2.31 -12.93
C ASP A 429 0.77 2.54 -12.57
N LEU A 430 0.43 2.29 -11.30
CA LEU A 430 -0.95 2.27 -10.81
C LEU A 430 -1.38 3.65 -10.31
N ASP A 431 -0.42 4.42 -9.81
CA ASP A 431 -0.62 5.83 -9.50
C ASP A 431 -0.39 6.71 -10.73
N GLY A 432 -0.20 6.13 -11.90
CA GLY A 432 0.00 6.78 -13.19
C GLY A 432 1.28 7.60 -13.31
N ASN A 433 2.13 7.77 -12.28
CA ASN A 433 3.21 8.77 -12.19
C ASN A 433 4.28 8.67 -13.30
N GLY A 434 4.31 7.59 -14.05
CA GLY A 434 5.25 7.27 -15.12
C GLY A 434 6.36 6.29 -14.69
N GLU A 435 6.40 5.95 -13.41
CA GLU A 435 7.22 4.91 -12.80
C GLU A 435 6.30 3.74 -12.40
N GLU A 436 6.79 2.52 -12.46
CA GLU A 436 5.99 1.36 -12.10
C GLU A 436 6.04 1.08 -10.60
N GLU A 437 4.95 0.53 -10.07
CA GLU A 437 4.91 -0.08 -8.75
C GLU A 437 4.89 -1.61 -8.83
N ILE A 438 5.34 -2.25 -7.75
CA ILE A 438 5.18 -3.69 -7.52
C ILE A 438 3.97 -3.88 -6.62
N ILE A 439 2.93 -4.51 -7.15
CA ILE A 439 1.72 -4.88 -6.43
C ILE A 439 1.79 -6.36 -6.12
N ALA A 440 1.83 -6.73 -4.84
CA ALA A 440 2.00 -8.11 -4.40
C ALA A 440 0.97 -8.52 -3.35
N ILE A 441 0.60 -9.79 -3.30
CA ILE A 441 -0.17 -10.37 -2.19
C ILE A 441 0.79 -11.07 -1.23
N ASP A 442 0.76 -10.66 0.05
CA ASP A 442 1.63 -11.23 1.08
C ASP A 442 1.13 -12.60 1.57
N ASP A 443 1.93 -13.27 2.41
CA ASP A 443 1.58 -14.59 2.96
C ASP A 443 0.40 -14.54 3.95
N SER A 444 0.04 -13.34 4.41
CA SER A 444 -1.16 -13.08 5.22
C SER A 444 -2.36 -12.64 4.39
N GLU A 445 -2.28 -12.78 3.07
CA GLU A 445 -3.35 -12.51 2.10
C GLU A 445 -3.68 -11.01 1.92
N TYR A 446 -2.81 -10.10 2.33
CA TYR A 446 -2.98 -8.66 2.10
C TYR A 446 -2.27 -8.21 0.82
N ILE A 447 -2.90 -7.32 0.06
CA ILE A 447 -2.23 -6.63 -1.03
C ILE A 447 -1.26 -5.62 -0.43
N ARG A 448 -0.06 -5.53 -1.01
CA ARG A 448 0.95 -4.55 -0.69
C ARG A 448 1.42 -3.91 -1.99
N MET A 449 1.64 -2.61 -1.94
CA MET A 449 2.21 -1.85 -3.04
C MET A 449 3.58 -1.35 -2.62
N TYR A 450 4.56 -1.51 -3.49
CA TYR A 450 5.93 -1.07 -3.28
C TYR A 450 6.36 -0.24 -4.47
N SER A 451 7.17 0.78 -4.21
CA SER A 451 7.95 1.41 -5.28
C SER A 451 9.07 0.47 -5.73
N MET A 452 9.63 0.71 -6.93
CA MET A 452 10.68 -0.14 -7.50
C MET A 452 12.00 -0.14 -6.70
N ASP A 453 12.21 0.82 -5.79
CA ASP A 453 13.33 0.79 -4.85
C ASP A 453 13.12 -0.16 -3.65
N GLY A 454 11.91 -0.71 -3.51
CA GLY A 454 11.51 -1.64 -2.47
C GLY A 454 10.83 -1.01 -1.26
N LYS A 455 10.63 0.31 -1.21
CA LYS A 455 9.86 0.97 -0.14
C LYS A 455 8.38 0.63 -0.30
N GLN A 456 7.77 0.12 0.78
CA GLN A 456 6.34 -0.11 0.83
C GLN A 456 5.60 1.24 0.83
N VAL A 457 4.68 1.39 -0.12
CA VAL A 457 3.84 2.58 -0.29
C VAL A 457 2.48 2.38 0.37
N TRP A 458 1.91 1.18 0.29
CA TRP A 458 0.57 0.91 0.78
C TRP A 458 0.35 -0.57 1.13
N ARG A 459 -0.66 -0.84 1.96
CA ARG A 459 -1.16 -2.18 2.28
C ARG A 459 -2.69 -2.18 2.42
N SER A 460 -3.34 -3.20 1.90
CA SER A 460 -4.80 -3.33 1.98
C SER A 460 -5.31 -3.48 3.41
N PRO A 461 -6.52 -2.95 3.70
CA PRO A 461 -7.22 -3.23 4.97
C PRO A 461 -7.81 -4.64 4.99
N ASP A 462 -8.18 -5.16 3.81
CA ASP A 462 -8.84 -6.44 3.63
C ASP A 462 -7.88 -7.54 3.14
N ARG A 463 -8.27 -8.80 3.41
CA ARG A 463 -7.62 -10.00 2.88
C ARG A 463 -8.28 -10.46 1.59
N TYR A 464 -7.46 -10.92 0.67
CA TYR A 464 -7.80 -11.48 -0.65
C TYR A 464 -7.24 -12.90 -0.79
N GLY A 465 -7.06 -13.42 -1.99
CA GLY A 465 -6.36 -14.70 -2.19
C GLY A 465 -7.18 -15.93 -1.81
N GLY A 466 -6.68 -16.81 -0.95
CA GLY A 466 -7.27 -18.14 -0.76
C GLY A 466 -6.88 -19.09 -1.90
N TYR A 467 -5.58 -19.31 -2.06
CA TYR A 467 -5.01 -20.18 -3.09
C TYR A 467 -4.80 -21.59 -2.55
N ASP A 468 -5.03 -22.59 -3.40
CA ASP A 468 -4.90 -24.01 -3.01
C ASP A 468 -3.73 -24.72 -3.73
N THR A 469 -3.26 -24.16 -4.87
CA THR A 469 -2.07 -24.70 -5.54
C THR A 469 -0.85 -24.57 -4.65
N SER A 470 -0.23 -25.70 -4.38
CA SER A 470 0.87 -25.80 -3.44
C SER A 470 1.72 -27.04 -3.73
N PHE A 471 2.93 -27.07 -3.18
CA PHE A 471 3.81 -28.22 -3.24
C PHE A 471 4.53 -28.42 -1.91
N ASP A 472 4.85 -29.67 -1.62
CA ASP A 472 5.64 -30.03 -0.45
C ASP A 472 7.12 -29.78 -0.72
N PHE A 473 7.78 -29.13 0.22
CA PHE A 473 9.17 -28.76 0.16
C PHE A 473 9.90 -29.32 1.36
N ASP A 474 10.73 -30.33 1.11
CA ASP A 474 11.58 -30.94 2.12
C ASP A 474 12.86 -30.13 2.31
N PHE A 475 13.18 -29.81 3.56
CA PHE A 475 14.43 -29.15 3.92
C PHE A 475 15.05 -29.78 5.16
N VAL A 476 16.36 -29.68 5.28
CA VAL A 476 17.08 -30.14 6.48
C VAL A 476 17.30 -28.93 7.39
N ASP A 477 16.69 -28.97 8.56
CA ASP A 477 16.92 -28.03 9.65
C ASP A 477 18.14 -28.51 10.46
N ASP A 478 19.13 -27.63 10.63
CA ASP A 478 20.42 -27.94 11.26
C ASP A 478 20.26 -28.44 12.73
N ILE A 479 19.12 -28.19 13.37
CA ILE A 479 18.84 -28.54 14.77
C ILE A 479 17.88 -29.73 14.87
N SER A 480 16.92 -29.87 13.94
CA SER A 480 15.79 -30.79 14.09
C SER A 480 15.61 -31.81 12.97
N GLY A 481 16.55 -31.89 12.02
CA GLY A 481 16.54 -32.88 10.95
C GLY A 481 15.62 -32.52 9.79
N ALA A 482 15.20 -33.53 9.02
CA ALA A 482 14.33 -33.32 7.86
C ALA A 482 12.96 -32.79 8.29
N ARG A 483 12.55 -31.67 7.69
CA ARG A 483 11.22 -31.06 7.84
C ARG A 483 10.59 -30.90 6.48
N GLU A 484 9.28 -31.05 6.45
CA GLU A 484 8.44 -30.79 5.29
C GLU A 484 7.70 -29.46 5.50
N LYS A 485 7.76 -28.58 4.52
CA LYS A 485 7.00 -27.32 4.50
C LYS A 485 6.14 -27.27 3.24
N LYS A 486 4.87 -26.93 3.40
CA LYS A 486 3.99 -26.64 2.26
C LYS A 486 4.26 -25.23 1.72
N ALA A 487 4.55 -25.11 0.43
CA ALA A 487 4.76 -23.85 -0.26
C ALA A 487 3.58 -23.56 -1.20
N THR A 488 2.90 -22.42 -0.98
CA THR A 488 1.72 -22.02 -1.76
C THR A 488 2.13 -21.20 -2.99
N ILE A 489 1.56 -21.54 -4.14
CA ILE A 489 1.63 -20.74 -5.36
C ILE A 489 0.47 -19.76 -5.35
N LYS A 490 0.78 -18.48 -5.17
CA LYS A 490 -0.23 -17.41 -5.21
C LYS A 490 -0.72 -17.22 -6.66
N GLY A 491 -2.02 -16.98 -6.80
CA GLY A 491 -2.67 -16.77 -8.09
C GLY A 491 -2.34 -15.43 -8.75
N ARG A 492 -2.98 -15.18 -9.89
CA ARG A 492 -2.75 -14.00 -10.73
C ARG A 492 -3.26 -12.72 -10.07
N LEU A 493 -2.49 -11.66 -10.28
CA LEU A 493 -2.90 -10.27 -10.17
C LEU A 493 -2.81 -9.71 -11.60
N ILE A 494 -3.91 -9.23 -12.16
CA ILE A 494 -3.94 -8.68 -13.52
C ILE A 494 -4.18 -7.18 -13.39
N VAL A 495 -3.33 -6.36 -14.01
CA VAL A 495 -3.53 -4.92 -14.09
C VAL A 495 -3.84 -4.57 -15.54
N LYS A 496 -4.99 -3.93 -15.77
CA LYS A 496 -5.47 -3.59 -17.10
C LYS A 496 -6.49 -2.48 -17.03
N ASP A 497 -6.36 -1.49 -17.90
CA ASP A 497 -7.39 -0.47 -18.14
C ASP A 497 -8.57 -1.12 -18.87
N ILE A 498 -9.60 -1.51 -18.12
CA ILE A 498 -10.77 -2.22 -18.66
C ILE A 498 -11.92 -1.29 -19.03
N ASP A 499 -11.88 -0.02 -18.62
CA ASP A 499 -12.92 0.97 -18.95
C ASP A 499 -12.50 1.98 -20.03
N GLY A 500 -11.21 2.00 -20.39
CA GLY A 500 -10.62 2.85 -21.42
C GLY A 500 -10.35 4.28 -20.97
N ASP A 501 -10.35 4.57 -19.66
CA ASP A 501 -10.11 5.92 -19.14
C ASP A 501 -8.62 6.32 -19.12
N GLY A 502 -7.73 5.39 -19.50
CA GLY A 502 -6.28 5.57 -19.50
C GLY A 502 -5.62 5.28 -18.15
N ARG A 503 -6.37 4.78 -17.16
CA ARG A 503 -5.88 4.31 -15.87
C ARG A 503 -6.19 2.83 -15.72
N PRO A 504 -5.26 2.04 -15.17
CA PRO A 504 -5.47 0.62 -15.12
C PRO A 504 -6.09 0.15 -13.80
N GLU A 505 -7.00 -0.83 -13.88
CA GLU A 505 -7.59 -1.48 -12.71
C GLU A 505 -6.79 -2.72 -12.31
N LEU A 506 -6.70 -2.98 -11.01
CA LEU A 506 -6.22 -4.24 -10.45
C LEU A 506 -7.37 -5.25 -10.33
N ILE A 507 -7.21 -6.38 -10.99
CA ILE A 507 -8.17 -7.48 -11.02
C ILE A 507 -7.58 -8.68 -10.28
N LEU A 508 -8.32 -9.21 -9.31
CA LEU A 508 -7.90 -10.34 -8.49
C LEU A 508 -9.07 -11.16 -7.96
N SER A 509 -8.77 -12.40 -7.58
CA SER A 509 -9.73 -13.31 -6.96
C SER A 509 -9.55 -13.41 -5.45
N LYS A 510 -10.63 -13.84 -4.80
CA LYS A 510 -10.66 -14.23 -3.39
C LYS A 510 -11.54 -15.46 -3.21
N ASN A 511 -11.00 -16.56 -2.74
CA ASN A 511 -11.80 -17.67 -2.24
C ASN A 511 -12.11 -17.45 -0.76
N VAL A 512 -13.39 -17.29 -0.44
CA VAL A 512 -13.84 -16.97 0.92
C VAL A 512 -13.67 -18.19 1.82
N PRO A 513 -12.80 -18.15 2.83
CA PRO A 513 -12.55 -19.30 3.68
C PRO A 513 -13.67 -19.50 4.71
N THR A 514 -13.85 -20.74 5.16
CA THR A 514 -14.74 -21.08 6.29
C THR A 514 -14.28 -20.47 7.60
N THR A 515 -12.97 -20.29 7.78
CA THR A 515 -12.34 -19.66 8.95
C THR A 515 -10.95 -19.11 8.63
N TYR A 516 -10.55 -18.06 9.36
CA TYR A 516 -9.19 -17.52 9.37
C TYR A 516 -8.37 -17.95 10.60
N ALA A 517 -8.99 -18.57 11.61
CA ALA A 517 -8.36 -18.85 12.90
C ALA A 517 -7.51 -20.13 12.92
N PHE A 518 -7.75 -21.07 12.00
CA PHE A 518 -7.06 -22.36 11.95
C PHE A 518 -6.85 -22.82 10.50
N GLU A 519 -5.62 -22.71 10.00
CA GLU A 519 -5.27 -23.03 8.61
C GLU A 519 -5.58 -24.50 8.25
N VAL A 520 -5.38 -25.44 9.19
CA VAL A 520 -5.65 -26.87 8.97
C VAL A 520 -7.15 -27.17 8.73
N LEU A 521 -8.04 -26.34 9.27
CA LEU A 521 -9.50 -26.47 9.10
C LEU A 521 -10.05 -25.58 7.99
N ARG A 522 -9.17 -24.89 7.26
CA ARG A 522 -9.55 -23.93 6.22
C ARG A 522 -10.11 -24.68 5.01
N GLY A 523 -11.42 -24.63 4.85
CA GLY A 523 -12.12 -24.89 3.60
C GLY A 523 -12.56 -23.58 2.95
N TYR A 524 -13.23 -23.67 1.80
CA TYR A 524 -13.74 -22.50 1.08
C TYR A 524 -15.24 -22.62 0.83
N LEU A 525 -15.95 -21.48 0.84
CA LEU A 525 -17.41 -21.44 0.70
C LEU A 525 -17.86 -21.06 -0.72
N TYR A 526 -17.16 -20.11 -1.34
CA TYR A 526 -17.38 -19.60 -2.70
C TYR A 526 -16.22 -18.68 -3.08
N GLY A 527 -16.12 -18.36 -4.37
CA GLY A 527 -15.19 -17.36 -4.88
C GLY A 527 -15.80 -15.98 -5.00
N GLU A 528 -14.96 -14.96 -4.96
CA GLU A 528 -15.25 -13.56 -5.26
C GLU A 528 -14.22 -13.05 -6.26
N MET A 529 -14.65 -12.19 -7.18
CA MET A 529 -13.75 -11.44 -8.07
C MET A 529 -13.83 -9.96 -7.73
N TYR A 530 -12.69 -9.30 -7.71
CA TYR A 530 -12.56 -7.88 -7.41
C TYR A 530 -11.89 -7.17 -8.57
N VAL A 531 -12.41 -5.99 -8.88
CA VAL A 531 -11.77 -5.00 -9.72
C VAL A 531 -11.61 -3.74 -8.87
N LEU A 532 -10.35 -3.39 -8.65
CA LEU A 532 -9.94 -2.33 -7.75
C LEU A 532 -9.24 -1.23 -8.53
N HIS A 533 -9.52 0.01 -8.15
CA HIS A 533 -8.93 1.19 -8.75
C HIS A 533 -8.14 1.99 -7.71
N TRP A 534 -6.96 2.47 -8.07
CA TRP A 534 -6.14 3.31 -7.21
C TRP A 534 -6.50 4.80 -7.31
N ASP A 535 -7.05 5.37 -6.24
CA ASP A 535 -7.47 6.79 -6.23
C ASP A 535 -6.36 7.78 -5.84
N GLY A 536 -5.11 7.32 -5.69
CA GLY A 536 -4.01 8.10 -5.15
C GLY A 536 -3.71 7.84 -3.67
N ILE A 537 -4.65 7.20 -2.95
CA ILE A 537 -4.53 6.91 -1.51
C ILE A 537 -4.72 5.41 -1.23
N THR A 538 -5.70 4.78 -1.86
CA THR A 538 -6.07 3.40 -1.60
C THR A 538 -6.61 2.72 -2.86
N LEU A 539 -6.55 1.39 -2.86
CA LEU A 539 -7.31 0.58 -3.80
C LEU A 539 -8.77 0.54 -3.36
N ASN A 540 -9.65 1.12 -4.16
CA ASN A 540 -11.08 1.11 -3.96
C ASN A 540 -11.75 0.11 -4.89
N GLU A 541 -12.81 -0.54 -4.41
CA GLU A 541 -13.62 -1.42 -5.23
C GLU A 541 -14.41 -0.61 -6.28
N VAL A 542 -14.05 -0.77 -7.56
CA VAL A 542 -14.87 -0.31 -8.69
C VAL A 542 -16.08 -1.21 -8.81
N TRP A 543 -15.83 -2.52 -8.84
CA TRP A 543 -16.87 -3.52 -8.80
C TRP A 543 -16.35 -4.87 -8.34
N LYS A 544 -17.29 -5.71 -7.92
CA LYS A 544 -17.03 -7.11 -7.58
C LYS A 544 -18.10 -8.06 -8.10
N ILE A 545 -17.72 -9.33 -8.20
CA ILE A 545 -18.62 -10.47 -8.28
C ILE A 545 -18.64 -11.13 -6.90
N LYS A 546 -19.70 -10.86 -6.13
CA LYS A 546 -19.83 -11.29 -4.71
C LYS A 546 -19.93 -12.79 -4.52
N LYS A 547 -20.31 -13.54 -5.55
CA LYS A 547 -20.51 -14.99 -5.45
C LYS A 547 -20.29 -15.66 -6.79
N VAL A 548 -19.08 -16.11 -7.01
CA VAL A 548 -18.72 -17.05 -8.06
C VAL A 548 -19.00 -18.46 -7.52
N SER A 549 -19.72 -19.27 -8.30
CA SER A 549 -20.02 -20.64 -7.92
C SER A 549 -18.76 -21.51 -8.03
N GLY A 550 -18.41 -22.18 -6.93
CA GLY A 550 -17.22 -23.02 -6.85
C GLY A 550 -16.01 -22.31 -6.26
N PHE A 551 -14.89 -23.04 -6.22
CA PHE A 551 -13.56 -22.52 -5.90
C PHE A 551 -12.95 -21.94 -7.17
N ILE A 552 -12.43 -20.71 -7.12
CA ILE A 552 -11.73 -20.10 -8.25
C ILE A 552 -10.32 -20.68 -8.30
N ASP A 553 -10.06 -21.50 -9.32
CA ASP A 553 -8.74 -22.10 -9.57
C ASP A 553 -7.79 -21.08 -10.21
N ASP A 554 -8.26 -20.40 -11.25
CA ASP A 554 -7.52 -19.32 -11.94
C ASP A 554 -8.51 -18.43 -12.72
N PHE A 555 -8.03 -17.30 -13.23
CA PHE A 555 -8.81 -16.41 -14.10
C PHE A 555 -7.89 -15.70 -15.10
N THR A 556 -8.47 -15.19 -16.18
CA THR A 556 -7.74 -14.36 -17.14
C THR A 556 -8.63 -13.26 -17.71
N VAL A 557 -8.00 -12.20 -18.21
CA VAL A 557 -8.65 -11.09 -18.93
C VAL A 557 -8.00 -10.94 -20.29
N ALA A 558 -8.65 -11.47 -21.31
CA ALA A 558 -8.10 -11.53 -22.66
C ALA A 558 -9.20 -11.64 -23.73
N ASP A 559 -8.89 -11.25 -24.95
CA ASP A 559 -9.71 -11.51 -26.14
C ASP A 559 -9.43 -12.92 -26.70
N PHE A 560 -9.86 -13.96 -25.99
CA PHE A 560 -9.79 -15.34 -26.49
C PHE A 560 -10.84 -15.64 -27.57
N THR A 561 -11.77 -14.70 -27.81
CA THR A 561 -12.81 -14.81 -28.83
C THR A 561 -12.39 -14.24 -30.18
N ASN A 562 -11.34 -13.42 -30.20
CA ASN A 562 -10.87 -12.68 -31.37
C ASN A 562 -11.93 -11.75 -31.95
N GLU A 563 -12.71 -11.12 -31.06
CA GLU A 563 -13.77 -10.17 -31.40
C GLU A 563 -13.28 -8.71 -31.30
N GLY A 564 -12.04 -8.48 -30.88
CA GLY A 564 -11.43 -7.16 -30.71
C GLY A 564 -11.57 -6.56 -29.31
N PHE A 565 -12.13 -7.30 -28.35
CA PHE A 565 -12.29 -6.83 -26.97
C PHE A 565 -12.13 -7.97 -25.96
N ASP A 566 -11.65 -7.63 -24.77
CA ASP A 566 -11.36 -8.61 -23.73
C ASP A 566 -12.62 -9.14 -23.05
N LYS A 567 -12.53 -10.35 -22.54
CA LYS A 567 -13.52 -10.92 -21.62
C LYS A 567 -12.84 -11.39 -20.35
N LEU A 568 -13.56 -11.32 -19.23
CA LEU A 568 -13.14 -11.94 -17.98
C LEU A 568 -13.59 -13.41 -18.00
N LEU A 569 -12.63 -14.34 -17.98
CA LEU A 569 -12.89 -15.76 -17.82
C LEU A 569 -12.41 -16.22 -16.46
N ILE A 570 -13.30 -16.89 -15.73
CA ILE A 570 -13.02 -17.45 -14.41
C ILE A 570 -13.14 -18.98 -14.52
N ALA A 571 -12.06 -19.69 -14.20
CA ALA A 571 -12.06 -21.14 -14.11
C ALA A 571 -12.37 -21.56 -12.68
N THR A 572 -13.43 -22.36 -12.51
CA THR A 572 -13.84 -22.84 -11.19
C THR A 572 -13.95 -24.35 -11.12
N SER A 573 -13.73 -24.88 -9.93
CA SER A 573 -14.03 -26.26 -9.58
C SER A 573 -15.13 -26.31 -8.53
N PRO A 574 -15.90 -27.41 -8.44
CA PRO A 574 -16.87 -27.57 -7.38
C PRO A 574 -16.16 -27.49 -6.01
N ILE A 575 -16.86 -27.00 -4.99
CA ILE A 575 -16.38 -27.00 -3.60
C ILE A 575 -16.83 -28.30 -2.95
N TRP A 576 -15.89 -29.14 -2.55
CA TRP A 576 -16.19 -30.45 -1.98
C TRP A 576 -16.06 -30.30 -0.46
N SER A 577 -17.10 -30.67 0.29
CA SER A 577 -17.10 -30.53 1.75
C SER A 577 -16.14 -31.55 2.38
N THR A 578 -14.99 -31.06 2.87
CA THR A 578 -14.21 -31.63 3.99
C THR A 578 -13.64 -33.07 3.89
N SER A 579 -13.50 -33.67 2.71
CA SER A 579 -12.74 -34.94 2.58
C SER A 579 -11.69 -34.89 1.45
N ARG A 580 -10.43 -34.65 1.83
CA ARG A 580 -9.22 -34.57 0.97
C ARG A 580 -8.94 -35.79 0.07
N ILE A 581 -9.67 -36.89 0.21
CA ILE A 581 -9.37 -38.15 -0.50
C ILE A 581 -9.81 -38.10 -1.98
N GLU A 582 -10.77 -37.25 -2.34
CA GLU A 582 -11.26 -37.14 -3.72
C GLU A 582 -10.64 -35.97 -4.52
N GLU A 583 -9.81 -35.13 -3.87
CA GLU A 583 -9.05 -34.02 -4.50
C GLU A 583 -8.03 -34.52 -5.56
N LEU A 584 -7.71 -35.82 -5.55
CA LEU A 584 -6.70 -36.44 -6.42
C LEU A 584 -7.03 -36.37 -7.92
N PHE A 585 -8.28 -36.12 -8.32
CA PHE A 585 -8.64 -35.93 -9.72
C PHE A 585 -9.78 -34.91 -9.89
N LYS A 586 -9.47 -33.60 -9.88
CA LYS A 586 -10.36 -32.62 -10.53
C LYS A 586 -10.49 -33.05 -11.99
N THR A 587 -11.63 -33.63 -12.36
CA THR A 587 -11.86 -34.14 -13.73
C THR A 587 -12.59 -33.14 -14.61
N LYS A 588 -13.17 -32.10 -14.00
CA LYS A 588 -13.98 -31.08 -14.64
C LYS A 588 -13.83 -29.73 -13.97
N SER A 589 -13.98 -28.68 -14.76
CA SER A 589 -14.08 -27.29 -14.31
C SER A 589 -15.18 -26.58 -15.08
N ASP A 590 -15.69 -25.50 -14.52
CA ASP A 590 -16.59 -24.58 -15.20
C ASP A 590 -15.82 -23.32 -15.61
N PHE A 591 -16.05 -22.85 -16.84
CA PHE A 591 -15.69 -21.50 -17.27
C PHE A 591 -16.90 -20.59 -17.11
N ILE A 592 -16.76 -19.58 -16.26
CA ILE A 592 -17.75 -18.54 -16.05
C ILE A 592 -17.19 -17.27 -16.69
N ILE A 593 -17.90 -16.75 -17.69
CA ILE A 593 -17.38 -15.69 -18.55
C ILE A 593 -18.29 -14.46 -18.50
N TYR A 594 -17.67 -13.30 -18.37
CA TYR A 594 -18.30 -11.99 -18.40
C TYR A 594 -17.71 -11.18 -19.55
N ASN A 595 -18.58 -10.47 -20.28
CA ASN A 595 -18.11 -9.44 -21.20
C ASN A 595 -17.50 -8.29 -20.40
N LEU A 596 -16.38 -7.76 -20.87
CA LEU A 596 -15.88 -6.45 -20.45
C LEU A 596 -16.26 -5.43 -21.54
N PRO A 597 -16.21 -4.13 -21.25
CA PRO A 597 -16.57 -3.12 -22.24
C PRO A 597 -15.70 -3.20 -23.51
N GLU A 598 -16.34 -2.94 -24.65
CA GLU A 598 -15.62 -2.72 -25.90
C GLU A 598 -14.78 -1.44 -25.78
N ARG A 599 -13.50 -1.53 -26.12
CA ARG A 599 -12.64 -0.36 -26.26
C ARG A 599 -12.99 0.34 -27.58
N GLY A 600 -13.41 1.60 -27.51
CA GLY A 600 -13.83 2.40 -28.67
C GLY A 600 -12.68 2.88 -29.54
#